data_AF-A0A3B9ZTJ8-F1
#
_entry.id   AF-A0A3B9ZTJ8-F1
#
_cell.length_a   1.000
_cell.length_b   1.000
_cell.length_c   1.000
_cell.angle_alpha   90.00
_cell.angle_beta   90.00
_cell.angle_gamma   90.00
#
_symmetry.space_group_name_H-M   'P 1'
#
loop_
_entity.id
_entity.type
_entity.pdbx_description
1 polymer ?
#
loop_
_entity_poly.entity_id
_entity_poly.type
_entity_poly.pdbx_seq_one_letter_code
_entity_poly.pdbx_strand_id
1 'polypeptide(L)'
;MSKFFFIFILFAMTQTTSSGQKETATFGGGCFWCTEAIFKGLKGVESVESGYSGGKLKNPTYREVCTGETGHAEVIQITFDPAIISYGELLEVFWKTHDSTTLNRQGADV
;
A
#
# COMPACT_ATOMS: atom_id res chain seq x y z
N MET A 1 54.40 28.96 9.99
CA MET A 1 53.59 29.16 8.77
C MET A 1 53.34 27.78 8.14
N SER A 2 52.66 26.87 8.83
CA SER A 2 51.22 26.59 8.66
C SER A 2 50.75 26.69 7.20
N LYS A 3 50.85 25.58 6.45
CA LYS A 3 50.01 25.34 5.28
C LYS A 3 49.62 23.86 5.26
N PHE A 4 48.62 23.59 6.11
CA PHE A 4 47.52 22.65 5.91
C PHE A 4 47.71 21.66 4.76
N PHE A 5 48.18 20.47 5.10
CA PHE A 5 47.94 19.26 4.32
C PHE A 5 46.45 18.96 4.46
N PHE A 6 45.65 19.40 3.48
CA PHE A 6 44.23 19.06 3.38
C PHE A 6 44.13 17.56 3.08
N ILE A 7 44.08 16.76 4.15
CA ILE A 7 43.63 15.38 4.08
C ILE A 7 42.16 15.46 3.67
N PHE A 8 41.91 15.34 2.36
CA PHE A 8 40.60 15.00 1.83
C PHE A 8 40.28 13.60 2.35
N ILE A 9 39.74 13.53 3.58
CA ILE A 9 39.05 12.35 4.07
C ILE A 9 37.86 12.21 3.14
N LEU A 10 38.04 11.35 2.14
CA LEU A 10 37.00 10.80 1.30
C LEU A 10 36.07 10.04 2.24
N PHE A 11 35.12 10.74 2.86
CA PHE A 11 34.00 10.13 3.55
C PHE A 11 33.12 9.55 2.45
N ALA A 12 33.52 8.39 1.95
CA ALA A 12 32.66 7.54 1.14
C ALA A 12 31.50 7.15 2.05
N MET A 13 30.44 7.97 2.07
CA MET A 13 29.12 7.50 2.47
C MET A 13 28.78 6.40 1.49
N THR A 14 29.08 5.16 1.89
CA THR A 14 28.49 3.97 1.29
C THR A 14 27.00 4.14 1.49
N GLN A 15 26.30 4.63 0.47
CA GLN A 15 24.86 4.52 0.41
C GLN A 15 24.57 3.02 0.31
N THR A 16 24.16 2.42 1.42
CA THR A 16 23.60 1.08 1.45
C THR A 16 22.27 1.18 0.71
N THR A 17 22.29 1.02 -0.60
CA THR A 17 21.07 0.75 -1.36
C THR A 17 20.53 -0.57 -0.83
N SER A 18 19.51 -0.51 0.02
CA SER A 18 18.78 -1.68 0.51
C SER A 18 18.19 -2.39 -0.70
N SER A 19 18.91 -3.39 -1.20
CA SER A 19 18.42 -4.25 -2.26
C SER A 19 17.55 -5.33 -1.61
N GLY A 20 16.25 -5.30 -1.90
CA GLY A 20 15.34 -6.42 -1.64
C GLY A 20 14.44 -6.34 -0.39
N GLN A 21 14.31 -5.20 0.29
CA GLN A 21 13.25 -5.06 1.30
C GLN A 21 11.93 -4.67 0.63
N LYS A 22 11.01 -5.62 0.60
CA LYS A 22 9.62 -5.42 0.18
C LYS A 22 8.87 -4.70 1.30
N GLU A 23 7.95 -3.85 0.90
CA GLU A 23 7.05 -3.14 1.81
C GLU A 23 5.59 -3.57 1.59
N THR A 24 4.74 -3.25 2.55
CA THR A 24 3.31 -3.55 2.48
C THR A 24 2.46 -2.29 2.66
N ALA A 25 1.38 -2.20 1.89
CA ALA A 25 0.36 -1.18 2.01
C ALA A 25 -1.03 -1.83 2.09
N THR A 26 -1.91 -1.31 2.95
CA THR A 26 -3.29 -1.78 3.04
C THR A 26 -4.24 -0.65 2.69
N PHE A 27 -5.10 -0.85 1.69
CA PHE A 27 -6.06 0.14 1.22
C PHE A 27 -7.49 -0.41 1.23
N GLY A 28 -8.45 0.42 1.65
CA GLY A 28 -9.88 0.16 1.53
C GLY A 28 -10.50 1.17 0.57
N GLY A 29 -11.00 0.70 -0.58
CA GLY A 29 -11.46 1.57 -1.67
C GLY A 29 -12.80 1.16 -2.29
N GLY A 30 -13.59 0.31 -1.62
CA GLY A 30 -14.80 -0.32 -2.16
C GLY A 30 -14.59 -1.81 -2.42
N CYS A 31 -15.32 -2.40 -3.38
CA CYS A 31 -15.20 -3.81 -3.70
C CYS A 31 -13.73 -4.23 -3.95
N PHE A 32 -13.26 -5.20 -3.16
CA PHE A 32 -11.87 -5.66 -3.24
C PHE A 32 -11.49 -6.29 -4.59
N TRP A 33 -12.44 -6.80 -5.37
CA TRP A 33 -12.19 -7.38 -6.69
C TRP A 33 -11.78 -6.30 -7.70
N CYS A 34 -12.46 -5.15 -7.63
CA CYS A 34 -12.16 -4.01 -8.50
C CYS A 34 -10.83 -3.37 -8.12
N THR A 35 -10.59 -3.17 -6.82
CA THR A 35 -9.34 -2.55 -6.35
C THR A 35 -8.15 -3.47 -6.58
N GLU A 36 -8.25 -4.76 -6.29
CA GLU A 36 -7.20 -5.75 -6.54
C GLU A 36 -6.76 -5.75 -8.01
N ALA A 37 -7.71 -5.73 -8.95
CA ALA A 37 -7.44 -5.76 -10.38
C ALA A 37 -6.61 -4.56 -10.84
N ILE A 38 -6.80 -3.38 -10.24
CA ILE A 38 -6.04 -2.16 -10.56
C ILE A 38 -4.57 -2.32 -10.16
N PHE A 39 -4.30 -2.81 -8.95
CA PHE A 39 -2.93 -2.86 -8.41
C PHE A 39 -2.11 -4.05 -8.93
N LYS A 40 -2.75 -5.19 -9.27
CA LYS A 40 -2.05 -6.38 -9.78
C LYS A 40 -1.23 -6.13 -11.06
N GLY A 41 -1.61 -5.14 -11.86
CA GLY A 41 -0.92 -4.82 -13.11
C GLY A 41 0.25 -3.84 -12.98
N LEU A 42 0.48 -3.28 -11.79
CA LEU A 42 1.49 -2.25 -11.59
C LEU A 42 2.89 -2.85 -11.49
N LYS A 43 3.82 -2.31 -12.28
CA LYS A 43 5.23 -2.70 -12.19
C LYS A 43 5.77 -2.35 -10.81
N GLY A 44 6.40 -3.32 -10.15
CA GLY A 44 6.92 -3.17 -8.79
C GLY A 44 5.95 -3.67 -7.71
N VAL A 45 4.69 -3.94 -8.05
CA VAL A 45 3.79 -4.73 -7.20
C VAL A 45 4.07 -6.21 -7.40
N GLU A 46 4.21 -6.94 -6.32
CA GLU A 46 4.48 -8.38 -6.34
C GLU A 46 3.23 -9.20 -6.06
N SER A 47 2.46 -8.81 -5.05
CA SER A 47 1.21 -9.49 -4.70
C SER A 47 0.17 -8.48 -4.23
N VAL A 48 -1.09 -8.84 -4.45
CA VAL A 48 -2.26 -8.13 -3.95
C VAL A 48 -3.24 -9.16 -3.41
N GLU A 49 -3.54 -9.08 -2.13
CA GLU A 49 -4.41 -10.01 -1.42
C GLU A 49 -5.67 -9.31 -0.93
N SER A 50 -6.84 -9.81 -1.34
CA SER A 50 -8.14 -9.37 -0.86
C SER A 50 -8.42 -9.84 0.58
N GLY A 51 -8.96 -8.96 1.43
CA GLY A 51 -9.27 -9.28 2.82
C GLY A 51 -10.20 -8.28 3.51
N TYR A 52 -10.29 -8.39 4.83
CA TYR A 52 -11.17 -7.58 5.67
C TYR A 52 -10.38 -6.98 6.85
N SER A 53 -10.58 -5.70 7.13
CA SER A 53 -9.89 -5.00 8.23
C SER A 53 -10.74 -3.88 8.84
N GLY A 54 -10.33 -3.37 10.00
CA GLY A 54 -10.98 -2.26 10.70
C GLY A 54 -12.18 -2.63 11.58
N GLY A 55 -12.68 -3.86 11.48
CA GLY A 55 -13.80 -4.36 12.28
C GLY A 55 -13.41 -5.06 13.58
N LYS A 56 -14.42 -5.63 14.26
CA LYS A 56 -14.25 -6.26 15.59
C LYS A 56 -14.28 -7.78 15.56
N LEU A 57 -14.99 -8.37 14.60
CA LEU A 57 -15.13 -9.83 14.51
C LEU A 57 -13.80 -10.46 14.10
N LYS A 58 -13.29 -11.42 14.88
CA LYS A 58 -12.06 -12.15 14.54
C LYS A 58 -12.34 -13.16 13.44
N ASN A 59 -11.48 -13.19 12.41
CA ASN A 59 -11.56 -14.13 11.28
C ASN A 59 -12.95 -14.17 10.61
N PRO A 60 -13.49 -13.01 10.16
CA PRO A 60 -14.81 -12.96 9.57
C PRO A 60 -14.84 -13.67 8.20
N THR A 61 -15.98 -14.28 7.88
CA THR A 61 -16.29 -14.76 6.53
C THR A 61 -16.92 -13.66 5.69
N TYR A 62 -16.88 -13.79 4.36
CA TYR A 62 -17.54 -12.86 3.44
C TYR A 62 -19.02 -12.63 3.80
N ARG A 63 -19.76 -13.71 4.09
CA ARG A 63 -21.19 -13.63 4.42
C ARG A 63 -21.43 -12.84 5.70
N GLU A 64 -20.56 -12.95 6.70
CA GLU A 64 -20.65 -12.16 7.93
C GLU A 64 -20.34 -10.69 7.65
N VAL A 65 -19.35 -10.38 6.81
CA VAL A 65 -19.04 -8.99 6.45
C VAL A 65 -20.19 -8.34 5.70
N CYS A 66 -20.84 -9.05 4.77
CA CYS A 66 -21.99 -8.55 4.01
C CYS A 66 -23.23 -8.22 4.88
N THR A 67 -23.28 -8.61 6.16
CA THR A 67 -24.36 -8.15 7.05
C THR A 67 -24.19 -6.69 7.47
N GLY A 68 -22.98 -6.13 7.34
CA GLY A 68 -22.61 -4.80 7.83
C GLY A 68 -22.36 -4.74 9.34
N GLU A 69 -22.60 -5.82 10.09
CA GLU A 69 -22.54 -5.80 11.57
C GLU A 69 -21.12 -6.00 12.12
N THR A 70 -20.22 -6.56 11.32
CA THR A 70 -18.84 -6.88 11.77
C THR A 70 -17.96 -5.65 11.94
N GLY A 71 -18.33 -4.54 11.29
CA GLY A 71 -17.57 -3.30 11.21
C GLY A 71 -16.32 -3.37 10.33
N HIS A 72 -16.11 -4.47 9.60
CA HIS A 72 -14.98 -4.57 8.68
C HIS A 72 -15.26 -3.81 7.38
N ALA A 73 -14.20 -3.24 6.81
CA ALA A 73 -14.15 -2.81 5.43
C ALA A 73 -13.47 -3.88 4.57
N GLU A 74 -13.90 -4.00 3.32
CA GLU A 74 -13.12 -4.69 2.29
C GLU A 74 -11.82 -3.91 2.04
N VAL A 75 -10.71 -4.63 2.06
CA VAL A 75 -9.37 -4.07 1.84
C VAL A 75 -8.53 -4.96 0.94
N ILE A 76 -7.50 -4.38 0.35
CA ILE A 76 -6.41 -5.11 -0.30
C ILE A 76 -5.11 -4.88 0.47
N GLN A 77 -4.29 -5.93 0.60
CA GLN A 77 -2.91 -5.84 1.07
C GLN A 77 -1.97 -6.00 -0.11
N ILE A 78 -1.20 -4.96 -0.40
CA ILE A 78 -0.27 -4.86 -1.52
C ILE A 78 1.14 -5.09 -0.98
N THR A 79 1.86 -6.07 -1.52
CA THR A 79 3.31 -6.22 -1.32
C THR A 79 4.02 -5.64 -2.53
N PHE A 80 4.97 -4.72 -2.32
CA PHE A 80 5.64 -4.00 -3.40
C PHE A 80 7.13 -3.78 -3.13
N ASP A 81 7.90 -3.57 -4.20
CA ASP A 81 9.30 -3.18 -4.16
C ASP A 81 9.42 -1.63 -4.21
N PRO A 82 9.81 -0.97 -3.10
CA PRO A 82 9.93 0.48 -3.02
C PRO A 82 11.03 1.04 -3.94
N ALA A 83 11.94 0.22 -4.47
CA ALA A 83 12.92 0.63 -5.46
C ALA A 83 12.33 0.74 -6.89
N ILE A 84 11.14 0.16 -7.12
CA ILE A 84 10.45 0.16 -8.43
C ILE A 84 9.20 1.03 -8.41
N ILE A 85 8.41 0.97 -7.34
CA ILE A 85 7.21 1.78 -7.14
C ILE A 85 7.16 2.30 -5.71
N SER A 86 7.01 3.60 -5.54
CA SER A 86 6.93 4.23 -4.23
C SER A 86 5.53 4.10 -3.62
N TYR A 87 5.46 4.16 -2.29
CA TYR A 87 4.18 4.28 -1.59
C TYR A 87 3.35 5.50 -2.05
N GLY A 88 4.03 6.60 -2.43
CA GLY A 88 3.37 7.79 -2.96
C GLY A 88 2.67 7.53 -4.31
N GLU A 89 3.28 6.77 -5.20
CA GLU A 89 2.66 6.36 -6.47
C GLU A 89 1.47 5.42 -6.24
N LEU A 90 1.57 4.51 -5.26
CA LEU A 90 0.45 3.66 -4.85
C LEU A 90 -0.74 4.51 -4.33
N LEU A 91 -0.46 5.54 -3.51
CA LEU A 91 -1.49 6.49 -3.06
C LEU A 91 -2.07 7.30 -4.22
N GLU A 92 -1.26 7.73 -5.18
CA GLU A 92 -1.74 8.47 -6.34
C GLU A 92 -2.73 7.63 -7.16
N VAL A 93 -2.42 6.36 -7.39
CA VAL A 93 -3.35 5.42 -8.03
C VAL A 93 -4.61 5.27 -7.18
N PHE A 94 -4.45 4.99 -5.88
CA PHE A 94 -5.58 4.81 -4.95
C PHE A 94 -6.57 5.97 -5.03
N TRP A 95 -6.12 7.21 -4.88
CA TRP A 95 -7.00 8.39 -4.90
C TRP A 95 -7.64 8.69 -6.26
N LYS A 96 -7.08 8.17 -7.36
CA LYS A 96 -7.65 8.34 -8.71
C LYS A 96 -8.70 7.29 -9.08
N THR A 97 -8.77 6.18 -8.35
CA THR A 97 -9.56 5.01 -8.77
C THR A 97 -10.75 4.68 -7.86
N HIS A 98 -11.03 5.50 -6.85
CA HIS A 98 -12.23 5.37 -6.02
C HIS A 98 -12.76 6.75 -5.64
N ASP A 99 -14.06 6.86 -5.34
CA ASP A 99 -14.62 8.06 -4.73
C ASP A 99 -14.35 8.03 -3.22
N SER A 100 -13.50 8.94 -2.73
CA SER A 100 -13.12 9.04 -1.32
C SER A 100 -14.06 9.91 -0.47
N THR A 101 -15.17 10.36 -1.06
CA THR A 101 -16.13 11.27 -0.42
C THR A 101 -17.46 10.61 -0.07
N THR A 102 -17.64 9.34 -0.44
CA THR A 102 -18.86 8.56 -0.16
C THR A 102 -18.76 7.77 1.13
N LEU A 103 -19.49 8.20 2.16
CA LEU A 103 -19.59 7.47 3.43
C LEU A 103 -20.36 6.16 3.24
N ASN A 104 -19.77 5.04 3.71
CA ASN A 104 -20.38 3.70 3.71
C ASN A 104 -20.90 3.24 2.34
N ARG A 105 -20.20 3.62 1.26
CA ARG A 105 -20.56 3.27 -0.11
C ARG A 105 -19.35 3.40 -1.03
N GLN A 106 -19.28 2.57 -2.06
CA GLN A 106 -18.49 2.87 -3.26
C GLN A 106 -19.29 2.52 -4.51
N GLY A 107 -19.55 3.51 -5.37
CA GLY A 107 -20.40 3.30 -6.55
C GLY A 107 -21.76 2.68 -6.20
N ALA A 108 -22.02 1.47 -6.70
CA ALA A 108 -23.24 0.72 -6.45
C ALA A 108 -23.18 -0.23 -5.24
N ASP A 109 -22.01 -0.37 -4.61
CA ASP A 109 -21.81 -1.24 -3.45
C ASP A 109 -22.24 -0.51 -2.17
N VAL A 110 -23.26 -1.06 -1.48
CA VAL A 110 -23.98 -0.45 -0.35
C VAL A 110 -24.23 -1.41 0.80
#